data_AF-A0A4V3UX83-F1
#
_entry.id   AF-A0A4V3UX83-F1
#
_cell.length_a   1.000
_cell.length_b   1.000
_cell.length_c   1.000
_cell.angle_alpha   90.00
_cell.angle_beta   90.00
_cell.angle_gamma   90.00
#
_symmetry.space_group_name_H-M   'P 1'
#
loop_
_entity.id
_entity.type
_entity.pdbx_description
1 polymer ?
#
loop_
_entity_poly.entity_id
_entity_poly.type
_entity_poly.pdbx_seq_one_letter_code
_entity_poly.pdbx_strand_id
1 'polypeptide(L)'
;MSLIKNSIWNLSGYIIPTVIAIPALGYLARALGPELFGIYTLAIAIVGYAGIFDVGLTRAIVREIALFRNDKEERNKIISTSTIFILVFSSLGMIALY
;
A
#
# COMPACT_ATOMS: atom_id res chain seq x y z
N MET A 1 24.31 6.17 -5.66
CA MET A 1 23.44 5.17 -6.32
C MET A 1 23.03 5.74 -7.68
N SER A 2 23.15 5.01 -8.79
CA SER A 2 22.73 5.54 -10.10
C SER A 2 21.20 5.64 -10.17
N LEU A 3 20.71 6.70 -10.80
CA LEU A 3 19.27 6.94 -11.02
C LEU A 3 18.60 5.72 -11.67
N ILE A 4 19.28 5.12 -12.65
CA ILE A 4 18.79 3.94 -13.39
C ILE A 4 18.49 2.77 -12.45
N LYS A 5 19.37 2.47 -11.49
CA LYS A 5 19.16 1.37 -10.53
C LYS A 5 17.92 1.62 -9.67
N ASN A 6 17.75 2.85 -9.19
CA ASN A 6 16.59 3.21 -8.36
C ASN A 6 15.29 3.22 -9.18
N SER A 7 15.33 3.68 -10.43
CA SER A 7 14.19 3.64 -11.34
C SER A 7 13.75 2.21 -11.64
N ILE A 8 14.70 1.31 -11.94
CA ILE A 8 14.40 -0.11 -12.15
C ILE A 8 13.79 -0.71 -10.87
N TRP A 9 14.35 -0.41 -9.70
CA TRP A 9 13.82 -0.91 -8.44
C TRP A 9 12.37 -0.46 -8.19
N ASN A 10 12.08 0.83 -8.40
CA ASN A 10 10.72 1.36 -8.28
C ASN A 10 9.78 0.70 -9.30
N LEU A 11 10.19 0.58 -10.57
CA LEU A 11 9.38 0.00 -11.62
C LEU A 11 9.06 -1.47 -11.35
N SER A 12 10.06 -2.25 -10.93
CA SER A 12 9.86 -3.64 -10.51
C SER A 12 8.86 -3.75 -9.35
N GLY A 13 8.87 -2.80 -8.43
CA GLY A 13 7.90 -2.71 -7.33
C GLY A 13 6.45 -2.55 -7.80
N TYR A 14 6.21 -2.02 -9.00
CA TYR A 14 4.88 -1.95 -9.60
C TYR A 14 4.58 -3.13 -10.52
N ILE A 15 5.52 -3.49 -11.41
CA ILE A 15 5.31 -4.53 -12.41
C ILE A 15 5.10 -5.90 -11.77
N ILE A 16 5.91 -6.27 -10.78
CA ILE A 16 5.86 -7.60 -10.19
C ILE A 16 4.49 -7.87 -9.55
N PRO A 17 3.94 -7.00 -8.68
CA PRO A 17 2.60 -7.18 -8.15
C PRO A 17 1.52 -7.23 -9.23
N THR A 18 1.59 -6.39 -10.27
CA THR A 18 0.59 -6.39 -11.35
C THR A 18 0.60 -7.70 -12.13
N VAL A 19 1.79 -8.23 -12.46
CA VAL A 19 1.93 -9.51 -13.17
C VAL A 19 1.39 -10.67 -12.33
N ILE A 20 1.50 -10.61 -11.00
CA ILE A 20 0.94 -11.60 -10.08
C ILE A 20 -0.59 -11.43 -9.94
N ALA A 21 -1.08 -10.20 -9.90
CA ALA A 21 -2.50 -9.90 -9.70
C ALA A 21 -3.38 -10.42 -10.84
N ILE A 22 -2.95 -10.29 -12.10
CA ILE A 22 -3.72 -10.72 -13.28
C ILE A 22 -4.12 -12.21 -13.23
N PRO A 23 -3.19 -13.18 -13.10
CA PRO A 23 -3.55 -14.59 -13.01
C PRO A 23 -4.31 -14.91 -11.71
N ALA A 24 -4.01 -14.23 -10.60
CA ALA A 24 -4.74 -14.41 -9.34
C ALA A 24 -6.22 -14.02 -9.49
N LEU A 25 -6.52 -12.90 -10.14
CA LEU A 25 -7.89 -12.48 -10.44
C LEU A 25 -8.60 -13.47 -11.36
N GLY A 26 -7.91 -13.99 -12.38
CA GLY A 26 -8.46 -15.03 -13.25
C GLY A 26 -8.78 -16.33 -12.51
N TYR A 27 -7.92 -16.75 -11.57
CA TYR A 27 -8.17 -17.88 -10.70
C TYR A 27 -9.36 -17.63 -9.77
N LEU A 28 -9.41 -16.48 -9.09
CA LEU A 28 -10.50 -16.11 -8.20
C LEU A 28 -11.85 -16.07 -8.93
N ALA A 29 -11.90 -15.51 -10.14
CA ALA A 29 -13.12 -15.46 -10.95
C ALA A 29 -13.67 -16.87 -11.26
N ARG A 30 -12.78 -17.84 -11.50
CA ARG A 30 -13.18 -19.24 -11.76
C ARG A 30 -13.56 -19.99 -10.48
N ALA A 31 -12.82 -19.77 -9.39
CA ALA A 31 -13.02 -20.48 -8.13
C ALA A 31 -14.27 -20.00 -7.37
N LEU A 32 -14.57 -18.71 -7.43
CA LEU A 32 -15.68 -18.09 -6.71
C LEU A 32 -17.00 -18.09 -7.50
N GLY A 33 -16.93 -18.22 -8.83
CA GLY A 33 -18.09 -18.02 -9.69
C GLY A 33 -18.56 -16.55 -9.74
N PRO A 34 -19.56 -16.23 -10.57
CA PRO A 34 -19.92 -14.83 -10.86
C PRO A 34 -20.42 -14.04 -9.64
N GLU A 35 -21.20 -14.69 -8.77
CA GLU A 35 -21.87 -14.04 -7.63
C GLU A 35 -20.85 -13.59 -6.57
N LEU A 36 -20.04 -14.51 -6.06
CA LEU A 36 -19.02 -14.21 -5.05
C LEU A 36 -17.88 -13.35 -5.63
N PHE A 37 -17.53 -13.52 -6.91
CA PHE A 37 -16.56 -12.65 -7.56
C PHE A 37 -17.08 -11.22 -7.72
N GLY A 38 -18.38 -11.04 -7.96
CA GLY A 38 -19.05 -9.74 -7.96
C GLY A 38 -18.94 -9.04 -6.60
N ILE A 39 -19.24 -9.76 -5.51
CA ILE A 39 -19.09 -9.25 -4.13
C ILE A 39 -17.62 -8.89 -3.84
N TYR A 40 -16.68 -9.77 -4.19
CA TYR A 40 -15.25 -9.50 -4.05
C TYR A 40 -14.84 -8.22 -4.79
N THR A 41 -15.30 -8.05 -6.04
CA THR A 41 -14.97 -6.87 -6.86
C THR A 41 -15.49 -5.59 -6.22
N LEU A 42 -16.72 -5.60 -5.69
CA LEU A 42 -17.28 -4.47 -4.94
C LEU A 42 -16.50 -4.18 -3.66
N ALA A 43 -16.16 -5.20 -2.88
CA ALA A 43 -15.37 -5.05 -1.66
C ALA A 43 -13.99 -4.44 -1.96
N ILE A 44 -13.30 -4.93 -2.98
CA ILE A 44 -12.00 -4.39 -3.40
C ILE A 44 -12.13 -2.97 -3.96
N ALA A 45 -13.21 -2.64 -4.67
CA ALA A 45 -13.45 -1.26 -5.11
C ALA A 45 -13.57 -0.29 -3.93
N ILE A 46 -14.30 -0.67 -2.88
CA ILE A 46 -14.40 0.12 -1.64
C ILE A 46 -13.02 0.30 -0.99
N VAL A 47 -12.23 -0.77 -0.87
CA VAL A 47 -10.86 -0.70 -0.36
C VAL A 47 -9.98 0.20 -1.24
N GLY A 48 -10.15 0.16 -2.57
CA GLY A 48 -9.47 1.04 -3.51
C GLY A 48 -9.77 2.52 -3.27
N TYR A 49 -11.05 2.87 -3.05
CA TYR A 49 -11.44 4.24 -2.69
C TYR A 49 -10.91 4.68 -1.34
N ALA A 50 -10.76 3.76 -0.38
CA ALA A 50 -10.15 4.07 0.92
C ALA A 50 -8.69 4.56 0.79
N GLY A 51 -8.04 4.36 -0.36
CA GLY A 51 -6.74 4.97 -0.67
C GLY A 51 -6.73 6.50 -0.58
N ILE A 52 -7.88 7.19 -0.67
CA ILE A 52 -7.98 8.64 -0.45
C ILE A 52 -7.55 9.02 0.98
N PHE A 53 -7.78 8.15 1.96
CA PHE A 53 -7.40 8.36 3.35
C PHE A 53 -5.88 8.28 3.59
N ASP A 54 -5.07 7.88 2.60
CA ASP A 54 -3.62 8.04 2.69
C ASP A 54 -3.24 9.54 2.75
N VAL A 55 -4.00 10.43 2.11
CA VAL A 55 -3.75 11.91 2.07
C VAL A 55 -2.30 12.27 1.69
N GLY A 56 -1.56 11.36 1.05
CA GLY A 56 -0.15 11.55 0.69
C GLY A 56 0.86 11.19 1.80
N LEU A 57 0.41 10.60 2.91
CA LEU A 57 1.24 10.15 4.02
C LEU A 57 2.36 9.22 3.55
N THR A 58 2.04 8.22 2.71
CA THR A 58 3.04 7.30 2.16
C THR A 58 4.17 8.06 1.44
N ARG A 59 3.84 9.07 0.63
CA ARG A 59 4.85 9.88 -0.08
C ARG A 59 5.65 10.77 0.87
N ALA A 60 5.01 11.33 1.89
CA ALA A 60 5.68 12.15 2.90
C ALA A 60 6.72 11.32 3.67
N ILE A 61 6.37 10.12 4.13
CA ILE A 61 7.27 9.23 4.87
C ILE A 61 8.49 8.86 4.03
N VAL A 62 8.29 8.44 2.78
CA VAL A 62 9.40 8.07 1.88
C VAL A 62 10.33 9.26 1.64
N ARG A 63 9.76 10.47 1.46
CA ARG A 63 10.54 11.70 1.30
C ARG A 63 11.37 12.01 2.55
N GLU A 64 10.77 11.98 3.73
CA GLU A 64 11.47 12.26 4.99
C GLU A 64 12.60 11.26 5.24
N ILE A 65 12.35 9.96 5.03
CA ILE A 65 13.40 8.93 5.11
C ILE A 65 14.54 9.19 4.13
N ALA A 66 14.24 9.67 2.91
CA ALA A 66 15.24 9.99 1.91
C ALA A 66 16.07 11.23 2.28
N LEU A 67 15.45 12.26 2.89
CA LEU A 67 16.14 13.45 3.40
C LEU A 67 17.09 13.08 4.54
N PHE A 68 16.62 12.28 5.49
CA PHE A 68 17.41 11.82 6.65
C PHE A 68 18.15 10.49 6.40
N ARG A 69 18.50 10.19 5.14
CA ARG A 69 19.09 8.88 4.76
C ARG A 69 20.34 8.47 5.56
N ASN A 70 21.13 9.46 6.00
CA ASN A 70 22.38 9.25 6.73
C ASN A 70 22.20 9.36 8.25
N ASP A 71 21.02 9.77 8.71
CA ASP A 71 20.67 9.90 10.12
C ASP A 71 19.78 8.72 10.54
N LYS A 72 20.42 7.74 11.18
CA LYS A 72 19.75 6.51 11.58
C LYS A 72 18.75 6.75 12.71
N GLU A 73 19.00 7.71 13.58
CA GLU A 73 18.14 8.01 14.73
C GLU A 73 16.85 8.66 14.25
N GLU A 74 16.96 9.70 13.42
CA GLU A 74 15.79 10.39 12.88
C GLU A 74 14.97 9.46 11.97
N ARG A 75 15.62 8.62 11.15
CA ARG A 75 14.91 7.62 10.36
C ARG A 75 14.11 6.64 11.22
N ASN A 76 14.70 6.15 12.32
CA ASN A 76 14.00 5.24 13.21
C ASN A 76 12.79 5.92 13.87
N LYS A 77 12.92 7.21 14.23
CA LYS A 77 11.84 8.03 14.77
C LYS A 77 10.72 8.26 13.76
N ILE A 78 11.04 8.55 12.49
CA ILE A 78 10.06 8.65 11.41
C ILE A 78 9.31 7.33 11.22
N ILE A 79 10.03 6.21 11.17
CA ILE A 79 9.41 4.88 11.01
C ILE A 79 8.50 4.55 12.19
N SER A 80 8.95 4.75 13.42
CA SER A 80 8.15 4.41 14.62
C SER A 80 6.89 5.28 14.73
N THR A 81 7.03 6.59 14.58
CA THR A 81 5.90 7.53 14.64
C THR A 81 4.88 7.25 13.54
N SER A 82 5.33 7.02 12.31
CA SER A 82 4.46 6.69 11.18
C SER A 82 3.74 5.35 11.39
N THR A 83 4.43 4.34 11.91
CA THR A 83 3.85 3.03 12.19
C THR A 83 2.76 3.14 13.27
N ILE A 84 3.03 3.84 14.36
CA ILE A 84 2.05 4.08 15.43
C ILE A 84 0.85 4.84 14.88
N PHE A 85 1.08 5.90 14.11
CA PHE A 85 0.02 6.69 13.50
C PHE A 85 -0.87 5.82 12.60
N ILE A 86 -0.29 5.03 11.71
CA ILE A 86 -1.02 4.14 10.80
C ILE A 86 -1.81 3.09 11.59
N LEU A 87 -1.25 2.51 12.65
CA LEU A 87 -1.94 1.53 13.50
C LEU A 87 -3.15 2.13 14.21
N VAL A 88 -3.00 3.32 14.80
CA VAL A 88 -4.10 4.03 15.47
C VAL A 88 -5.16 4.40 14.45
N PHE A 89 -4.78 4.98 13.31
CA PHE A 89 -5.71 5.38 12.26
C PHE A 89 -6.48 4.18 11.68
N SER A 90 -5.80 3.06 11.46
CA SER A 90 -6.42 1.81 10.99
C SER A 90 -7.38 1.23 12.04
N SER A 91 -7.01 1.29 13.32
CA SER A 91 -7.88 0.85 14.42
C SER A 91 -9.14 1.70 14.53
N LEU A 92 -9.02 3.03 14.37
CA LEU A 92 -10.17 3.93 14.34
C LEU A 92 -11.08 3.65 13.14
N GLY A 93 -10.50 3.39 11.96
CA GLY A 93 -11.25 2.98 10.78
C GLY A 93 -12.02 1.68 11.00
N MET A 94 -11.40 0.70 11.67
CA MET A 94 -12.05 -0.56 12.04
C MET A 94 -13.22 -0.33 13.01
N ILE A 95 -13.03 0.50 14.04
CA ILE A 95 -14.09 0.83 15.01
C ILE A 95 -15.25 1.58 14.35
N ALA A 96 -14.97 2.49 13.41
CA ALA A 96 -16.02 3.26 12.74
C ALA A 96 -16.89 2.43 11.79
N LEU A 97 -16.38 1.29 11.30
CA LEU A 97 -17.08 0.38 10.41
C LEU A 97 -17.87 -0.72 11.15
N TYR A 98 -17.64 -0.90 12.45
CA TYR A 98 -18.35 -1.85 13.33
C TYR A 98 -19.46 -1.15 14.12
#